data_AF-A0A9E1W5I6-F1
#
_entry.id   AF-A0A9E1W5I6-F1
#
_cell.length_a   1.000
_cell.length_b   1.000
_cell.length_c   1.000
_cell.angle_alpha   90.00
_cell.angle_beta   90.00
_cell.angle_gamma   90.00
#
_symmetry.space_group_name_H-M   'P 1'
#
loop_
_entity.id
_entity.type
_entity.pdbx_description
1 polymer ?
#
loop_
_entity_poly.entity_id
_entity_poly.type
_entity_poly.pdbx_seq_one_letter_code
_entity_poly.pdbx_strand_id
1 'polypeptide(L)'
;MISSGSVNELPRIGRRSAGLLAPLAGGLIAFSMPPWGWWPLAFIGVAILDRLLANQPRKERFKRATLVGLWWLFPATFWMWDMTIPGYLIQGVMFAMLYGAVAAAVPSTTGRRIALPAALVVAALVRWNWPFGGVPLASLAISQSDAPLAQTARVFGSLTIVALVGVGGVVLSAAVQRNWRDTAVGFGVLVLATLMTVVAPHGQAIDTIDIAIVQGGGPQNTRAANTSARAVFERHLETSQDVQGPVDFVLWPENVVHTRGAIEETAAYDEIVELAQDLDAPIIAGIIETFSGEGFFLNASMTINPDGTNSGRYDKLRRVPFGEFVPFRGLIERVAPDFLPTNDAKPGTGPAVIETGVGTAAISISWEVFHDDRTYSGMKNGGLIQLNPTNGSSFWLTIVQTQQIASSQLRAIESGRWVLQAAPTGFSAIIEPDGTVVERTGISEARVLQGEVELREGNTWATRFTWYPMFLIAIAAYACAWALARRQQGSISEP
;
A
#
# COMPACT_ATOMS: atom_id res chain seq x y z
N MET A 1 0.36 35.73 -44.10
CA MET A 1 -0.87 35.57 -43.29
C MET A 1 -1.23 34.10 -43.24
N ILE A 2 -0.64 33.36 -42.29
CA ILE A 2 -1.01 31.98 -42.03
C ILE A 2 -1.94 32.04 -40.82
N SER A 3 -3.19 31.66 -41.06
CA SER A 3 -4.29 31.59 -40.10
C SER A 3 -3.83 31.07 -38.74
N SER A 4 -3.96 31.90 -37.71
CA SER A 4 -3.90 31.52 -36.31
C SER A 4 -5.05 30.55 -36.05
N GLY A 5 -4.76 29.25 -36.10
CA GLY A 5 -5.73 28.22 -35.76
C GLY A 5 -6.32 28.52 -34.39
N SER A 6 -7.62 28.86 -34.37
CA SER A 6 -8.38 29.03 -33.14
C SER A 6 -8.18 27.78 -32.30
N VAL A 7 -7.54 27.94 -31.14
CA VAL A 7 -7.47 26.89 -30.13
C VAL A 7 -8.92 26.52 -29.84
N ASN A 8 -9.37 25.34 -30.28
CA ASN A 8 -10.71 24.83 -30.04
C ASN A 8 -10.94 24.79 -28.52
N GLU A 9 -11.50 25.86 -27.96
CA GLU A 9 -11.88 25.92 -26.56
C GLU A 9 -12.99 24.90 -26.35
N LEU A 10 -12.66 23.84 -25.62
CA LEU A 10 -13.62 22.78 -25.41
C LEU A 10 -14.81 23.29 -24.61
N PRO A 11 -16.05 22.92 -25.02
CA PRO A 11 -17.24 23.32 -24.31
C PRO A 11 -17.15 22.83 -22.87
N ARG A 12 -17.44 23.75 -21.94
CA ARG A 12 -17.51 23.46 -20.51
C ARG A 12 -18.53 22.35 -20.28
N ILE A 13 -18.14 21.29 -19.57
CA ILE A 13 -19.10 20.28 -19.11
C ILE A 13 -20.09 20.98 -18.17
N GLY A 14 -21.37 20.97 -18.55
CA GLY A 14 -22.46 21.54 -17.77
C GLY A 14 -22.67 20.82 -16.43
N ARG A 15 -23.33 21.49 -15.48
CA ARG A 15 -23.49 21.00 -14.10
C ARG A 15 -24.23 19.65 -14.02
N ARG A 16 -25.23 19.41 -14.88
CA ARG A 16 -25.97 18.13 -14.93
C ARG A 16 -25.07 16.97 -15.36
N SER A 17 -24.35 17.11 -16.46
CA SER A 17 -23.41 16.10 -16.95
C SER A 17 -22.27 15.85 -15.96
N ALA A 18 -21.77 16.90 -15.29
CA ALA A 18 -20.75 16.75 -14.26
C ALA A 18 -21.25 15.92 -13.06
N GLY A 19 -22.53 16.01 -12.71
CA GLY A 19 -23.16 15.20 -11.66
C GLY A 19 -23.20 13.70 -11.97
N LEU A 20 -23.11 13.29 -13.24
CA LEU A 20 -23.04 11.89 -13.67
C LEU A 20 -21.59 11.44 -13.89
N LEU A 21 -20.79 12.27 -14.56
CA LEU A 21 -19.42 11.94 -14.94
C LEU A 21 -18.46 11.88 -13.75
N ALA A 22 -18.66 12.69 -12.70
CA ALA A 22 -17.81 12.64 -11.52
C ALA A 22 -17.97 11.35 -10.71
N PRO A 23 -19.19 10.89 -10.38
CA PRO A 23 -19.40 9.56 -9.82
C PRO A 23 -18.85 8.43 -10.68
N LEU A 24 -19.09 8.48 -12.00
CA LEU A 24 -18.57 7.49 -12.93
C LEU A 24 -17.04 7.43 -12.88
N ALA A 25 -16.35 8.58 -12.93
CA ALA A 25 -14.89 8.64 -12.86
C ALA A 25 -14.36 8.06 -11.54
N GLY A 26 -14.98 8.41 -10.41
CA GLY A 26 -14.59 7.86 -9.11
C GLY A 26 -14.79 6.35 -9.03
N GLY A 27 -15.95 5.86 -9.47
CA GLY A 27 -16.26 4.44 -9.51
C GLY A 27 -15.28 3.66 -10.40
N LEU A 28 -14.96 4.16 -11.60
CA LEU A 28 -13.97 3.54 -12.48
C LEU A 28 -12.60 3.41 -11.82
N ILE A 29 -12.18 4.43 -11.05
CA ILE A 29 -10.94 4.36 -10.28
C ILE A 29 -11.05 3.32 -9.16
N ALA A 30 -12.18 3.25 -8.44
CA ALA A 30 -12.38 2.23 -7.40
C ALA A 30 -12.32 0.80 -7.96
N PHE A 31 -13.04 0.52 -9.05
CA PHE A 31 -13.08 -0.80 -9.69
C PHE A 31 -11.77 -1.18 -10.39
N SER A 32 -10.86 -0.23 -10.59
CA SER A 32 -9.51 -0.55 -11.08
C SER A 32 -8.64 -1.25 -10.03
N MET A 33 -9.02 -1.20 -8.76
CA MET A 33 -8.26 -1.76 -7.64
C MET A 33 -8.73 -3.18 -7.31
N PRO A 34 -7.89 -3.99 -6.67
CA PRO A 34 -8.34 -5.24 -6.06
C PRO A 34 -9.47 -4.97 -5.05
N PRO A 35 -10.47 -5.88 -4.96
CA PRO A 35 -10.48 -7.24 -5.50
C PRO A 35 -10.89 -7.35 -6.98
N TRP A 36 -11.31 -6.27 -7.63
CA TRP A 36 -11.78 -6.29 -9.02
C TRP A 36 -10.63 -6.26 -10.04
N GLY A 37 -9.63 -5.42 -9.79
CA GLY A 37 -8.37 -5.41 -10.54
C GLY A 37 -8.49 -5.00 -12.02
N TRP A 38 -9.55 -4.29 -12.42
CA TRP A 38 -9.72 -3.83 -13.80
C TRP A 38 -8.86 -2.59 -14.08
N TRP A 39 -7.54 -2.78 -14.03
CA TRP A 39 -6.52 -1.72 -14.07
C TRP A 39 -6.69 -0.68 -15.19
N PRO A 40 -7.22 -0.98 -16.41
CA PRO A 40 -7.40 0.05 -17.44
C PRO A 40 -8.39 1.15 -17.03
N LEU A 41 -9.33 0.84 -16.14
CA LEU A 41 -10.37 1.78 -15.70
C LEU A 41 -9.77 2.98 -14.93
N ALA A 42 -8.60 2.84 -14.33
CA ALA A 42 -7.91 3.93 -13.66
C ALA A 42 -7.60 5.08 -14.64
N PHE A 43 -7.07 4.76 -15.83
CA PHE A 43 -6.77 5.75 -16.86
C PHE A 43 -8.04 6.42 -17.39
N ILE A 44 -9.12 5.65 -17.58
CA ILE A 44 -10.41 6.19 -18.05
C ILE A 44 -10.99 7.14 -17.00
N GLY A 45 -10.98 6.76 -15.72
CA GLY A 45 -11.44 7.61 -14.63
C GLY A 45 -10.65 8.92 -14.52
N VAL A 46 -9.32 8.86 -14.64
CA VAL A 46 -8.47 10.05 -14.68
C VAL A 46 -8.70 10.89 -15.94
N ALA A 47 -8.96 10.27 -17.10
CA ALA A 47 -9.32 11.00 -18.32
C ALA A 47 -10.63 11.78 -18.16
N ILE A 48 -11.63 11.19 -17.51
CA ILE A 48 -12.89 11.90 -17.20
C ILE A 48 -12.63 13.03 -16.19
N LEU A 49 -11.80 12.80 -15.17
CA LEU A 49 -11.39 13.86 -14.22
C LEU A 49 -10.72 15.03 -14.95
N ASP A 50 -9.78 14.77 -15.86
CA ASP A 50 -9.13 15.77 -16.72
C ASP A 50 -10.16 16.65 -17.45
N ARG A 51 -11.20 16.03 -18.03
CA ARG A 51 -12.31 16.72 -18.71
C ARG A 51 -13.18 17.52 -17.75
N LEU A 52 -13.48 16.98 -16.57
CA LEU A 52 -14.30 17.64 -15.56
C LEU A 52 -13.68 18.95 -15.04
N LEU A 53 -12.35 19.03 -15.07
CA LEU A 53 -11.58 20.19 -14.61
C LEU A 53 -11.37 21.27 -15.69
N ALA A 54 -11.48 20.91 -16.97
CA ALA A 54 -11.17 21.80 -18.08
C ALA A 54 -12.09 23.03 -18.12
N ASN A 55 -11.50 24.21 -18.26
CA ASN A 55 -12.19 25.51 -18.37
C ASN A 55 -13.16 25.82 -17.21
N GLN A 56 -13.01 25.17 -16.06
CA GLN A 56 -13.86 25.40 -14.88
C GLN A 56 -13.20 26.34 -13.86
N PRO A 57 -13.98 27.16 -13.14
CA PRO A 57 -13.46 27.97 -12.04
C PRO A 57 -12.97 27.08 -10.89
N ARG A 58 -12.05 27.61 -10.06
CA ARG A 58 -11.44 26.90 -8.91
C ARG A 58 -12.46 26.18 -8.02
N LYS A 59 -13.57 26.85 -7.70
CA LYS A 59 -14.65 26.30 -6.84
C LYS A 59 -15.34 25.08 -7.46
N GLU A 60 -15.56 25.07 -8.78
CA GLU A 60 -16.21 23.93 -9.44
C GLU A 60 -15.26 22.75 -9.60
N ARG A 61 -13.96 23.02 -9.80
CA ARG A 61 -12.93 21.99 -9.82
C ARG A 61 -12.77 21.29 -8.49
N PHE A 62 -12.78 22.07 -7.40
CA PHE A 62 -12.85 21.54 -6.04
C PHE A 62 -14.01 20.57 -5.91
N LYS A 63 -15.26 21.05 -6.12
CA LYS A 63 -16.46 20.22 -5.95
C LYS A 63 -16.47 18.96 -6.81
N ARG A 64 -16.08 19.07 -8.09
CA ARG A 64 -16.08 17.95 -9.03
C ARG A 64 -15.06 16.90 -8.65
N ALA A 65 -13.82 17.30 -8.31
CA ALA A 65 -12.78 16.37 -7.89
C ALA A 65 -13.08 15.79 -6.50
N THR A 66 -13.69 16.55 -5.58
CA THR A 66 -14.22 15.99 -4.34
C THR A 66 -15.25 14.90 -4.63
N LEU A 67 -16.20 15.14 -5.53
CA LEU A 67 -17.19 14.13 -5.88
C LEU A 67 -16.57 12.87 -6.52
N VAL A 68 -15.56 13.04 -7.38
CA VAL A 68 -14.75 11.91 -7.89
C VAL A 68 -14.09 11.17 -6.73
N GLY A 69 -13.46 11.88 -5.80
CA GLY A 69 -12.82 11.30 -4.62
C GLY A 69 -13.78 10.53 -3.73
N LEU A 70 -15.02 11.00 -3.52
CA LEU A 70 -16.03 10.28 -2.74
C LEU A 70 -16.38 8.93 -3.38
N TRP A 71 -16.64 8.92 -4.70
CA TRP A 71 -16.99 7.71 -5.44
C TRP A 71 -15.81 6.78 -5.72
N TRP A 72 -14.59 7.25 -5.51
CA TRP A 72 -13.40 6.41 -5.48
C TRP A 72 -13.20 5.79 -4.09
N LEU A 73 -13.09 6.62 -3.06
CA LEU A 73 -12.62 6.19 -1.75
C LEU A 73 -13.64 5.33 -1.02
N PHE A 74 -14.93 5.71 -1.05
CA PHE A 74 -15.95 4.97 -0.31
C PHE A 74 -16.07 3.51 -0.77
N PRO A 75 -16.23 3.20 -2.08
CA PRO A 75 -16.26 1.81 -2.52
C PRO A 75 -14.95 1.06 -2.23
N ALA A 76 -13.80 1.70 -2.45
CA ALA A 76 -12.49 1.07 -2.29
C ALA A 76 -12.08 0.84 -0.82
N THR A 77 -12.77 1.47 0.14
CA THR A 77 -12.56 1.26 1.58
C THR A 77 -13.84 0.85 2.31
N PHE A 78 -14.80 0.22 1.59
CA PHE A 78 -16.11 -0.10 2.15
C PHE A 78 -16.05 -1.04 3.36
N TRP A 79 -15.01 -1.87 3.44
CA TRP A 79 -14.71 -2.73 4.59
C TRP A 79 -14.67 -1.97 5.94
N MET A 80 -14.32 -0.67 5.92
CA MET A 80 -14.29 0.15 7.13
C MET A 80 -15.68 0.38 7.75
N TRP A 81 -16.75 0.17 6.97
CA TRP A 81 -18.12 0.24 7.48
C TRP A 81 -18.34 -0.67 8.69
N ASP A 82 -17.80 -1.89 8.61
CA ASP A 82 -17.91 -2.88 9.68
C ASP A 82 -17.00 -2.55 10.88
N MET A 83 -15.84 -1.94 10.63
CA MET A 83 -14.90 -1.58 11.71
C MET A 83 -15.26 -0.29 12.44
N THR A 84 -15.57 0.76 11.70
CA THR A 84 -15.83 2.11 12.24
C THR A 84 -16.59 2.96 11.23
N ILE A 85 -17.92 3.02 11.37
CA ILE A 85 -18.77 3.89 10.53
C ILE A 85 -18.31 5.36 10.59
N PRO A 86 -18.04 5.96 11.77
CA PRO A 86 -17.55 7.34 11.82
C PRO A 86 -16.20 7.51 11.13
N GLY A 87 -15.25 6.60 11.36
CA GLY A 87 -13.93 6.64 10.73
C GLY A 87 -14.01 6.51 9.20
N TYR A 88 -14.88 5.63 8.71
CA TYR A 88 -15.17 5.46 7.28
C TYR A 88 -15.69 6.76 6.64
N LEU A 89 -16.70 7.39 7.26
CA LEU A 89 -17.27 8.65 6.76
C LEU A 89 -16.27 9.80 6.79
N ILE A 90 -15.54 9.96 7.90
CA ILE A 90 -14.57 11.05 8.09
C ILE A 90 -13.43 10.91 7.09
N GLN A 91 -12.81 9.74 6.97
CA GLN A 91 -11.66 9.57 6.08
C GLN A 91 -12.04 9.71 4.60
N GLY A 92 -13.18 9.12 4.21
CA GLY A 92 -13.68 9.22 2.84
C GLY A 92 -13.94 10.67 2.42
N VAL A 93 -14.59 11.45 3.29
CA VAL A 93 -14.86 12.88 3.04
C VAL A 93 -13.57 13.70 3.08
N MET A 94 -12.70 13.50 4.08
CA MET A 94 -11.44 14.24 4.24
C MET A 94 -10.51 14.06 3.03
N PHE A 95 -10.24 12.83 2.61
CA PHE A 95 -9.35 12.57 1.48
C PHE A 95 -10.02 12.91 0.14
N ALA A 96 -11.34 12.80 0.01
CA ALA A 96 -12.03 13.34 -1.15
C ALA A 96 -11.85 14.87 -1.25
N MET A 97 -11.95 15.59 -0.14
CA MET A 97 -11.67 17.03 -0.09
C MET A 97 -10.20 17.36 -0.38
N LEU A 98 -9.25 16.51 0.00
CA LEU A 98 -7.84 16.63 -0.41
C LEU A 98 -7.70 16.59 -1.94
N TYR A 99 -8.33 15.63 -2.61
CA TYR A 99 -8.36 15.57 -4.08
C TYR A 99 -9.05 16.80 -4.68
N GLY A 100 -10.12 17.28 -4.05
CA GLY A 100 -10.74 18.57 -4.36
C GLY A 100 -9.76 19.74 -4.29
N ALA A 101 -8.99 19.83 -3.19
CA ALA A 101 -8.06 20.92 -2.92
C ALA A 101 -6.92 20.95 -3.94
N VAL A 102 -6.28 19.80 -4.21
CA VAL A 102 -5.19 19.75 -5.21
C VAL A 102 -5.73 20.07 -6.61
N ALA A 103 -6.93 19.59 -6.97
CA ALA A 103 -7.55 19.86 -8.26
C ALA A 103 -7.97 21.33 -8.42
N ALA A 104 -8.36 22.00 -7.33
CA ALA A 104 -8.64 23.43 -7.32
C ALA A 104 -7.39 24.26 -7.63
N ALA A 105 -6.21 23.72 -7.31
CA ALA A 105 -4.92 24.36 -7.49
C ALA A 105 -4.25 24.04 -8.84
N VAL A 106 -4.65 22.98 -9.55
CA VAL A 106 -4.29 22.78 -10.97
C VAL A 106 -4.73 24.01 -11.79
N PRO A 107 -4.10 24.46 -12.90
CA PRO A 107 -4.66 25.49 -13.81
C PRO A 107 -5.84 24.95 -14.63
N SER A 108 -6.72 25.81 -15.18
CA SER A 108 -7.94 25.35 -15.89
C SER A 108 -7.76 25.16 -17.40
N THR A 109 -6.65 25.68 -17.95
CA THR A 109 -6.29 25.68 -19.38
C THR A 109 -5.39 24.49 -19.75
N THR A 110 -4.65 24.56 -20.85
CA THR A 110 -3.78 23.46 -21.34
C THR A 110 -2.73 23.02 -20.32
N GLY A 111 -2.19 23.93 -19.49
CA GLY A 111 -1.23 23.61 -18.42
C GLY A 111 -1.75 22.57 -17.43
N ARG A 112 -3.07 22.40 -17.34
CA ARG A 112 -3.74 21.39 -16.51
C ARG A 112 -3.27 19.97 -16.82
N ARG A 113 -2.92 19.67 -18.07
CA ARG A 113 -2.48 18.34 -18.52
C ARG A 113 -1.13 17.92 -17.92
N ILE A 114 -0.29 18.90 -17.56
CA ILE A 114 0.99 18.67 -16.88
C ILE A 114 0.78 18.69 -15.35
N ALA A 115 -0.04 19.62 -14.85
CA ALA A 115 -0.26 19.79 -13.41
C ALA A 115 -1.16 18.71 -12.79
N LEU A 116 -2.07 18.07 -13.53
CA LEU A 116 -2.96 17.06 -12.97
C LEU A 116 -2.21 15.81 -12.47
N PRO A 117 -1.33 15.16 -13.27
CA PRO A 117 -0.49 14.06 -12.78
C PRO A 117 0.34 14.45 -11.55
N ALA A 118 0.96 15.64 -11.58
CA ALA A 118 1.72 16.17 -10.45
C ALA A 118 0.86 16.38 -9.20
N ALA A 119 -0.36 16.90 -9.35
CA ALA A 119 -1.30 17.09 -8.26
C ALA A 119 -1.75 15.76 -7.63
N LEU A 120 -1.91 14.71 -8.43
CA LEU A 120 -2.21 13.36 -7.95
C LEU A 120 -1.06 12.79 -7.12
N VAL A 121 0.19 12.99 -7.55
CA VAL A 121 1.39 12.60 -6.77
C VAL A 121 1.44 13.34 -5.44
N VAL A 122 1.21 14.66 -5.43
CA VAL A 122 1.19 15.45 -4.19
C VAL A 122 0.07 15.00 -3.26
N ALA A 123 -1.14 14.74 -3.78
CA ALA A 123 -2.24 14.21 -2.98
C ALA A 123 -1.93 12.82 -2.40
N ALA A 124 -1.30 11.93 -3.19
CA ALA A 124 -0.86 10.63 -2.72
C ALA A 124 0.17 10.78 -1.58
N LEU A 125 1.21 11.59 -1.76
CA LEU A 125 2.23 11.87 -0.75
C LEU A 125 1.63 12.38 0.56
N VAL A 126 0.73 13.36 0.49
CA VAL A 126 0.05 13.90 1.67
C VAL A 126 -0.76 12.80 2.34
N ARG A 127 -1.61 12.09 1.59
CA ARG A 127 -2.47 11.02 2.12
C ARG A 127 -1.68 9.87 2.73
N TRP A 128 -0.53 9.51 2.17
CA TRP A 128 0.31 8.40 2.64
C TRP A 128 1.11 8.72 3.89
N ASN A 129 1.18 9.99 4.30
CA ASN A 129 1.92 10.42 5.48
C ASN A 129 1.06 11.17 6.51
N TRP A 130 -0.13 11.63 6.12
CA TRP A 130 -0.98 12.47 6.96
C TRP A 130 -2.48 12.23 6.73
N PRO A 131 -3.31 12.25 7.78
CA PRO A 131 -2.96 12.37 9.20
C PRO A 131 -2.47 11.05 9.82
N PHE A 132 -1.92 11.12 11.04
CA PHE A 132 -1.57 9.97 11.89
C PHE A 132 -0.62 8.94 11.26
N GLY A 133 0.32 9.40 10.42
CA GLY A 133 1.24 8.52 9.70
C GLY A 133 0.74 8.09 8.32
N GLY A 134 -0.51 8.40 7.97
CA GLY A 134 -1.08 8.25 6.63
C GLY A 134 -1.98 7.03 6.43
N VAL A 135 -2.66 7.01 5.28
CA VAL A 135 -3.54 5.93 4.82
C VAL A 135 -3.23 5.61 3.34
N PRO A 136 -2.17 4.84 3.06
CA PRO A 136 -1.76 4.47 1.69
C PRO A 136 -2.63 3.40 0.99
N LEU A 137 -3.85 3.18 1.46
CA LEU A 137 -4.84 2.29 0.85
C LEU A 137 -5.60 2.94 -0.30
N ALA A 138 -6.29 2.12 -1.10
CA ALA A 138 -7.13 2.58 -2.20
C ALA A 138 -6.42 3.61 -3.09
N SER A 139 -5.19 3.29 -3.52
CA SER A 139 -4.30 4.18 -4.25
C SER A 139 -4.22 3.82 -5.73
N LEU A 140 -3.90 4.81 -6.58
CA LEU A 140 -3.69 4.54 -8.02
C LEU A 140 -2.53 3.56 -8.25
N ALA A 141 -1.53 3.54 -7.35
CA ALA A 141 -0.46 2.57 -7.42
C ALA A 141 -0.97 1.13 -7.26
N ILE A 142 -1.80 0.88 -6.23
CA ILE A 142 -2.42 -0.42 -5.98
C ILE A 142 -3.24 -0.90 -7.18
N SER A 143 -3.91 0.00 -7.91
CA SER A 143 -4.68 -0.37 -9.12
C SER A 143 -3.84 -0.96 -10.25
N GLN A 144 -2.51 -0.76 -10.23
CA GLN A 144 -1.60 -1.23 -11.27
C GLN A 144 -0.62 -2.29 -10.77
N SER A 145 -0.84 -2.85 -9.57
CA SER A 145 0.04 -3.87 -8.96
C SER A 145 0.24 -5.10 -9.85
N ASP A 146 -0.80 -5.50 -10.57
CA ASP A 146 -0.78 -6.63 -11.53
C ASP A 146 -0.85 -6.15 -13.01
N ALA A 147 -0.54 -4.88 -13.26
CA ALA A 147 -0.58 -4.28 -14.60
C ALA A 147 0.83 -4.13 -15.19
N PRO A 148 0.99 -3.96 -16.52
CA PRO A 148 2.31 -3.73 -17.12
C PRO A 148 3.08 -2.52 -16.56
N LEU A 149 2.38 -1.53 -15.98
CA LEU A 149 3.02 -0.38 -15.32
C LEU A 149 3.65 -0.73 -13.96
N ALA A 150 3.35 -1.88 -13.36
CA ALA A 150 3.85 -2.26 -12.03
C ALA A 150 5.38 -2.14 -11.94
N GLN A 151 6.09 -2.61 -12.97
CA GLN A 151 7.56 -2.59 -13.05
C GLN A 151 8.17 -1.18 -12.93
N THR A 152 7.40 -0.13 -13.24
CA THR A 152 7.88 1.26 -13.10
C THR A 152 8.06 1.68 -11.63
N ALA A 153 7.48 0.95 -10.68
CA ALA A 153 7.70 1.20 -9.25
C ALA A 153 9.18 1.06 -8.85
N ARG A 154 9.98 0.26 -9.56
CA ARG A 154 11.44 0.12 -9.34
C ARG A 154 12.23 1.42 -9.49
N VAL A 155 11.72 2.38 -10.24
CA VAL A 155 12.42 3.63 -10.56
C VAL A 155 12.35 4.58 -9.37
N PHE A 156 11.18 5.12 -9.02
CA PHE A 156 11.02 6.05 -7.88
C PHE A 156 9.82 5.68 -6.99
N GLY A 157 9.60 4.38 -6.81
CA GLY A 157 8.53 3.83 -5.98
C GLY A 157 7.15 3.94 -6.61
N SER A 158 6.14 3.52 -5.83
CA SER A 158 4.71 3.57 -6.16
C SER A 158 4.20 4.93 -6.62
N LEU A 159 4.85 6.03 -6.24
CA LEU A 159 4.51 7.38 -6.73
C LEU A 159 4.76 7.54 -8.23
N THR A 160 5.70 6.80 -8.80
CA THR A 160 5.94 6.74 -10.25
C THR A 160 4.68 6.24 -10.95
N ILE A 161 4.07 5.16 -10.43
CA ILE A 161 2.82 4.63 -10.97
C ILE A 161 1.70 5.67 -10.85
N VAL A 162 1.56 6.36 -9.71
CA VAL A 162 0.57 7.43 -9.54
C VAL A 162 0.72 8.51 -10.63
N ALA A 163 1.96 8.92 -10.91
CA ALA A 163 2.25 9.89 -11.97
C ALA A 163 1.86 9.34 -13.35
N LEU A 164 2.26 8.10 -13.67
CA LEU A 164 2.02 7.49 -14.99
C LEU A 164 0.54 7.17 -15.24
N VAL A 165 -0.22 6.80 -14.22
CA VAL A 165 -1.69 6.70 -14.32
C VAL A 165 -2.31 8.07 -14.60
N GLY A 166 -1.81 9.11 -13.92
CA GLY A 166 -2.11 10.50 -14.23
C GLY A 166 -1.88 10.85 -15.70
N VAL A 167 -0.66 10.59 -16.18
CA VAL A 167 -0.24 10.87 -17.56
C VAL A 167 -1.07 10.06 -18.56
N GLY A 168 -1.29 8.77 -18.32
CA GLY A 168 -2.09 7.91 -19.19
C GLY A 168 -3.53 8.41 -19.33
N GLY A 169 -4.16 8.84 -18.23
CA GLY A 169 -5.49 9.46 -18.30
C GLY A 169 -5.50 10.77 -19.09
N VAL A 170 -4.46 11.60 -18.95
CA VAL A 170 -4.29 12.82 -19.76
C VAL A 170 -4.09 12.49 -21.25
N VAL A 171 -3.30 11.46 -21.57
CA VAL A 171 -3.06 10.98 -22.95
C VAL A 171 -4.37 10.53 -23.58
N LEU A 172 -5.17 9.71 -22.88
CA LEU A 172 -6.49 9.29 -23.33
C LEU A 172 -7.42 10.47 -23.56
N SER A 173 -7.49 11.39 -22.59
CA SER A 173 -8.30 12.61 -22.71
C SER A 173 -7.89 13.47 -23.91
N ALA A 174 -6.58 13.62 -24.15
CA ALA A 174 -6.04 14.37 -25.30
C ALA A 174 -6.35 13.69 -26.64
N ALA A 175 -6.24 12.36 -26.71
CA ALA A 175 -6.53 11.59 -27.92
C ALA A 175 -8.01 11.67 -28.31
N VAL A 176 -8.92 11.57 -27.34
CA VAL A 176 -10.37 11.78 -27.56
C VAL A 176 -10.66 13.18 -28.10
N GLN A 177 -9.88 14.18 -27.68
CA GLN A 177 -9.97 15.56 -28.16
C GLN A 177 -9.22 15.78 -29.48
N ARG A 178 -8.60 14.75 -30.06
CA ARG A 178 -7.73 14.82 -31.26
C ARG A 178 -6.57 15.81 -31.12
N ASN A 179 -6.11 16.07 -29.89
CA ASN A 179 -4.92 16.87 -29.64
C ASN A 179 -3.67 15.97 -29.67
N TRP A 180 -3.26 15.63 -30.89
CA TRP A 180 -2.18 14.66 -31.13
C TRP A 180 -0.82 15.10 -30.61
N ARG A 181 -0.58 16.41 -30.47
CA ARG A 181 0.65 16.93 -29.87
C ARG A 181 0.78 16.48 -28.41
N ASP A 182 -0.26 16.75 -27.61
CA ASP A 182 -0.23 16.40 -26.19
C ASP A 182 -0.32 14.87 -25.98
N THR A 183 -1.04 14.16 -26.87
CA THR A 183 -1.03 12.69 -26.92
C THR A 183 0.38 12.15 -27.16
N ALA A 184 1.09 12.65 -28.17
CA ALA A 184 2.44 12.20 -28.49
C ALA A 184 3.45 12.51 -27.38
N VAL A 185 3.38 13.71 -26.77
CA VAL A 185 4.24 14.08 -25.64
C VAL A 185 3.98 13.18 -24.44
N GLY A 186 2.72 13.00 -24.04
CA GLY A 186 2.39 12.15 -22.89
C GLY A 186 2.72 10.67 -23.14
N PHE A 187 2.50 10.18 -24.37
CA PHE A 187 2.93 8.82 -24.75
C PHE A 187 4.46 8.67 -24.71
N GLY A 188 5.20 9.68 -25.16
CA GLY A 188 6.66 9.72 -25.03
C GLY A 188 7.13 9.65 -23.58
N VAL A 189 6.42 10.30 -22.64
CA VAL A 189 6.70 10.19 -21.20
C VAL A 189 6.44 8.77 -20.68
N LEU A 190 5.34 8.14 -21.08
CA LEU A 190 5.04 6.75 -20.71
C LEU A 190 6.14 5.80 -21.22
N VAL A 191 6.50 5.90 -22.51
CA VAL A 191 7.56 5.09 -23.13
C VAL A 191 8.89 5.32 -22.44
N LEU A 192 9.28 6.57 -22.18
CA LEU A 192 10.53 6.89 -21.49
C LEU A 192 10.56 6.28 -20.08
N ALA A 193 9.47 6.39 -19.32
CA ALA A 193 9.38 5.82 -17.98
C ALA A 193 9.46 4.29 -17.99
N THR A 194 8.84 3.63 -18.97
CA THR A 194 8.99 2.18 -19.19
C THR A 194 10.41 1.82 -19.60
N LEU A 195 11.05 2.57 -20.50
CA LEU A 195 12.44 2.29 -20.90
C LEU A 195 13.44 2.47 -19.75
N MET A 196 13.16 3.39 -18.81
CA MET A 196 13.98 3.54 -17.60
C MET A 196 14.00 2.27 -16.74
N THR A 197 12.98 1.40 -16.79
CA THR A 197 12.99 0.15 -16.00
C THR A 197 14.03 -0.85 -16.49
N VAL A 198 14.41 -0.78 -17.78
CA VAL A 198 15.43 -1.64 -18.40
C VAL A 198 16.82 -1.38 -17.82
N VAL A 199 17.11 -0.12 -17.49
CA VAL A 199 18.40 0.31 -16.91
C VAL A 199 18.35 0.49 -15.39
N ALA A 200 17.17 0.49 -14.80
CA ALA A 200 17.01 0.60 -13.35
C ALA A 200 17.62 -0.63 -12.67
N PRO A 201 18.53 -0.44 -11.69
CA PRO A 201 19.12 -1.54 -10.95
C PRO A 201 18.06 -2.46 -10.36
N HIS A 202 18.34 -3.75 -10.39
CA HIS A 202 17.53 -4.76 -9.76
C HIS A 202 18.32 -5.47 -8.66
N GLY A 203 17.61 -6.12 -7.74
CA GLY A 203 18.26 -7.03 -6.81
C GLY A 203 18.93 -8.18 -7.57
N GLN A 204 20.04 -8.70 -7.06
CA GLN A 204 20.74 -9.86 -7.63
C GLN A 204 20.61 -11.03 -6.67
N ALA A 205 20.27 -12.21 -7.18
CA ALA A 205 20.29 -13.44 -6.40
C ALA A 205 21.73 -13.75 -5.97
N ILE A 206 21.88 -14.09 -4.70
CA ILE A 206 23.15 -14.49 -4.11
C ILE A 206 23.11 -15.90 -3.54
N ASP A 207 21.91 -16.37 -3.17
CA ASP A 207 21.67 -17.70 -2.63
C ASP A 207 20.20 -18.07 -2.80
N THR A 208 19.87 -19.32 -2.51
CA THR A 208 18.52 -19.88 -2.58
C THR A 208 18.23 -20.67 -1.30
N ILE A 209 17.01 -20.52 -0.78
CA ILE A 209 16.56 -21.15 0.46
C ILE A 209 15.17 -21.78 0.29
N ASP A 210 14.87 -22.81 1.07
CA ASP A 210 13.56 -23.43 1.17
C ASP A 210 12.79 -22.86 2.36
N ILE A 211 11.59 -22.33 2.14
CA ILE A 211 10.79 -21.71 3.22
C ILE A 211 9.44 -22.40 3.38
N ALA A 212 8.86 -22.25 4.57
CA ALA A 212 7.46 -22.56 4.83
C ALA A 212 6.71 -21.34 5.38
N ILE A 213 5.48 -21.12 4.91
CA ILE A 213 4.53 -20.15 5.46
C ILE A 213 3.33 -20.91 6.01
N VAL A 214 3.01 -20.72 7.28
CA VAL A 214 1.92 -21.43 7.94
C VAL A 214 0.71 -20.52 8.11
N GLN A 215 -0.42 -20.94 7.56
CA GLN A 215 -1.72 -20.32 7.81
C GLN A 215 -2.60 -21.30 8.62
N GLY A 216 -2.82 -21.02 9.91
CA GLY A 216 -3.60 -21.89 10.78
C GLY A 216 -5.12 -21.93 10.51
N GLY A 217 -5.61 -21.08 9.61
CA GLY A 217 -7.02 -21.00 9.24
C GLY A 217 -7.94 -20.48 10.35
N GLY A 218 -9.25 -20.59 10.11
CA GLY A 218 -10.27 -20.17 11.08
C GLY A 218 -11.30 -19.17 10.62
N PRO A 219 -12.21 -18.75 11.51
CA PRO A 219 -13.25 -17.80 11.16
C PRO A 219 -12.65 -16.44 10.82
N GLN A 220 -13.11 -15.86 9.71
CA GLN A 220 -12.89 -14.47 9.36
C GLN A 220 -13.91 -13.56 10.06
N ASN A 221 -13.66 -12.26 10.03
CA ASN A 221 -14.45 -11.20 10.64
C ASN A 221 -14.60 -11.34 12.16
N THR A 222 -13.51 -11.74 12.83
CA THR A 222 -13.48 -11.86 14.29
C THR A 222 -12.82 -10.66 14.94
N ARG A 223 -13.28 -10.31 16.15
CA ARG A 223 -12.62 -9.29 16.99
C ARG A 223 -11.67 -9.99 17.96
N ALA A 224 -10.55 -9.34 18.28
CA ALA A 224 -9.58 -9.86 19.25
C ALA A 224 -10.24 -10.21 20.60
N ALA A 225 -11.16 -9.36 21.08
CA ALA A 225 -11.90 -9.58 22.33
C ALA A 225 -12.76 -10.85 22.37
N ASN A 226 -13.17 -11.35 21.20
CA ASN A 226 -14.07 -12.52 21.07
C ASN A 226 -13.37 -13.75 20.49
N THR A 227 -12.04 -13.68 20.29
CA THR A 227 -11.25 -14.75 19.69
C THR A 227 -10.37 -15.39 20.76
N SER A 228 -10.42 -16.71 20.90
CA SER A 228 -9.49 -17.43 21.78
C SER A 228 -8.09 -17.38 21.19
N ALA A 229 -7.19 -16.62 21.81
CA ALA A 229 -5.79 -16.55 21.39
C ALA A 229 -5.12 -17.93 21.43
N ARG A 230 -5.44 -18.75 22.44
CA ARG A 230 -4.93 -20.11 22.55
C ARG A 230 -5.38 -20.99 21.37
N ALA A 231 -6.64 -20.91 20.97
CA ALA A 231 -7.12 -21.68 19.82
C ALA A 231 -6.50 -21.22 18.49
N VAL A 232 -6.16 -19.93 18.35
CA VAL A 232 -5.40 -19.45 17.18
C VAL A 232 -4.00 -20.06 17.18
N PHE A 233 -3.30 -20.03 18.32
CA PHE A 233 -1.97 -20.61 18.48
C PHE A 233 -1.95 -22.12 18.20
N GLU A 234 -2.87 -22.89 18.80
CA GLU A 234 -2.98 -24.34 18.61
C GLU A 234 -3.17 -24.74 17.15
N ARG A 235 -3.97 -23.99 16.38
CA ARG A 235 -4.13 -24.28 14.95
C ARG A 235 -2.86 -24.01 14.14
N HIS A 236 -2.03 -23.06 14.55
CA HIS A 236 -0.75 -22.83 13.89
C HIS A 236 0.25 -23.94 14.25
N LEU A 237 0.24 -24.44 15.49
CA LEU A 237 1.00 -25.65 15.85
C LEU A 237 0.54 -26.85 15.01
N GLU A 238 -0.77 -27.13 14.97
CA GLU A 238 -1.35 -28.25 14.22
C GLU A 238 -1.02 -28.15 12.72
N THR A 239 -1.23 -26.99 12.10
CA THR A 239 -0.95 -26.80 10.67
C THR A 239 0.55 -26.87 10.38
N SER A 240 1.42 -26.54 11.33
CA SER A 240 2.88 -26.65 11.13
C SER A 240 3.34 -28.11 11.01
N GLN A 241 2.53 -29.08 11.44
CA GLN A 241 2.81 -30.51 11.24
C GLN A 241 2.74 -30.93 9.76
N ASP A 242 2.10 -30.13 8.90
CA ASP A 242 2.01 -30.37 7.46
C ASP A 242 3.24 -29.89 6.69
N VAL A 243 4.21 -29.25 7.35
CA VAL A 243 5.49 -28.87 6.73
C VAL A 243 6.24 -30.13 6.30
N GLN A 244 6.59 -30.24 5.02
CA GLN A 244 7.26 -31.42 4.47
C GLN A 244 8.71 -31.13 4.10
N GLY A 245 9.61 -32.04 4.48
CA GLY A 245 11.04 -31.93 4.19
C GLY A 245 11.73 -30.82 4.98
N PRO A 246 13.05 -30.67 4.80
CA PRO A 246 13.81 -29.60 5.45
C PRO A 246 13.40 -28.23 4.89
N VAL A 247 13.38 -27.22 5.77
CA VAL A 247 13.20 -25.81 5.41
C VAL A 247 14.18 -24.97 6.21
N ASP A 248 14.62 -23.85 5.64
CA ASP A 248 15.55 -22.92 6.28
C ASP A 248 14.89 -22.06 7.37
N PHE A 249 13.60 -21.79 7.25
CA PHE A 249 12.77 -21.26 8.34
C PHE A 249 11.26 -21.43 8.06
N VAL A 250 10.48 -21.30 9.13
CA VAL A 250 9.02 -21.26 9.09
C VAL A 250 8.52 -19.87 9.49
N LEU A 251 7.70 -19.26 8.63
CA LEU A 251 7.08 -17.96 8.88
C LEU A 251 5.66 -18.13 9.42
N TRP A 252 5.41 -17.57 10.60
CA TRP A 252 4.08 -17.48 11.19
C TRP A 252 3.47 -16.08 11.03
N PRO A 253 2.13 -15.97 11.06
CA PRO A 253 1.44 -14.69 10.90
C PRO A 253 1.55 -13.75 12.11
N GLU A 254 1.09 -12.51 11.94
CA GLU A 254 0.99 -11.52 13.01
C GLU A 254 -0.08 -11.92 14.06
N ASN A 255 0.24 -11.68 15.34
CA ASN A 255 -0.67 -11.81 16.49
C ASN A 255 -1.24 -13.23 16.66
N VAL A 256 -0.45 -14.27 16.40
CA VAL A 256 -0.87 -15.67 16.60
C VAL A 256 -0.42 -16.22 17.95
N VAL A 257 0.58 -15.59 18.57
CA VAL A 257 1.01 -15.86 19.95
C VAL A 257 0.63 -14.67 20.83
N HIS A 258 -0.06 -14.90 21.95
CA HIS A 258 -0.42 -13.84 22.91
C HIS A 258 0.06 -14.21 24.30
N THR A 259 0.80 -13.31 24.94
CA THR A 259 1.38 -13.53 26.26
C THR A 259 1.13 -12.34 27.19
N ARG A 260 1.26 -12.59 28.49
CA ARG A 260 1.34 -11.55 29.52
C ARG A 260 2.79 -11.46 29.95
N GLY A 261 3.45 -10.34 29.65
CA GLY A 261 4.90 -10.21 29.78
C GLY A 261 5.66 -10.77 28.57
N ALA A 262 6.99 -10.90 28.74
CA ALA A 262 7.89 -11.40 27.70
C ALA A 262 7.54 -12.85 27.33
N ILE A 263 7.58 -13.17 26.03
CA ILE A 263 7.23 -14.52 25.56
C ILE A 263 8.15 -15.59 26.16
N GLU A 264 9.43 -15.29 26.33
CA GLU A 264 10.48 -16.22 26.79
C GLU A 264 10.21 -16.79 28.19
N GLU A 265 9.31 -16.17 28.96
CA GLU A 265 8.91 -16.61 30.31
C GLU A 265 7.60 -17.44 30.30
N THR A 266 7.14 -17.90 29.13
CA THR A 266 5.84 -18.54 28.98
C THR A 266 5.94 -19.93 28.35
N ALA A 267 4.97 -20.79 28.69
CA ALA A 267 4.86 -22.12 28.09
C ALA A 267 4.71 -22.09 26.55
N ALA A 268 4.15 -21.00 25.99
CA ALA A 268 4.05 -20.84 24.55
C ALA A 268 5.43 -20.75 23.87
N TYR A 269 6.45 -20.24 24.57
CA TYR A 269 7.83 -20.25 24.06
C TYR A 269 8.35 -21.69 23.98
N ASP A 270 8.19 -22.47 25.05
CA ASP A 270 8.63 -23.87 25.09
C ASP A 270 7.97 -24.70 23.98
N GLU A 271 6.67 -24.50 23.73
CA GLU A 271 5.92 -25.18 22.65
C GLU A 271 6.42 -24.77 21.25
N ILE A 272 6.85 -23.52 21.05
CA ILE A 272 7.44 -23.09 19.77
C ILE A 272 8.85 -23.67 19.62
N VAL A 273 9.63 -23.75 20.70
CA VAL A 273 10.96 -24.36 20.70
C VAL A 273 10.86 -25.85 20.36
N GLU A 274 9.90 -26.58 20.96
CA GLU A 274 9.63 -27.98 20.63
C GLU A 274 9.27 -28.14 19.14
N LEU A 275 8.39 -27.29 18.60
CA LEU A 275 8.08 -27.32 17.17
C LEU A 275 9.30 -26.99 16.29
N ALA A 276 10.14 -26.02 16.69
CA ALA A 276 11.36 -25.68 15.96
C ALA A 276 12.36 -26.85 15.95
N GLN A 277 12.44 -27.61 17.04
CA GLN A 277 13.23 -28.84 17.15
C GLN A 277 12.69 -29.95 16.25
N ASP A 278 11.38 -30.17 16.26
CA ASP A 278 10.73 -31.19 15.43
C ASP A 278 10.92 -30.92 13.93
N LEU A 279 10.91 -29.65 13.53
CA LEU A 279 11.12 -29.23 12.14
C LEU A 279 12.60 -29.02 11.76
N ASP A 280 13.52 -29.06 12.73
CA ASP A 280 14.93 -28.70 12.58
C ASP A 280 15.13 -27.33 11.89
N ALA A 281 14.25 -26.36 12.21
CA ALA A 281 14.19 -25.07 11.53
C ALA A 281 13.76 -23.94 12.47
N PRO A 282 14.32 -22.72 12.36
CA PRO A 282 13.84 -21.55 13.09
C PRO A 282 12.38 -21.19 12.75
N ILE A 283 11.64 -20.73 13.76
CA ILE A 283 10.28 -20.22 13.62
C ILE A 283 10.27 -18.71 13.83
N ILE A 284 9.81 -17.98 12.83
CA ILE A 284 9.60 -16.53 12.90
C ILE A 284 8.15 -16.28 13.33
N ALA A 285 7.93 -16.14 14.65
CA ALA A 285 6.62 -16.06 15.27
C ALA A 285 6.13 -14.63 15.43
N GLY A 286 4.85 -14.36 15.09
CA GLY A 286 4.19 -13.07 15.36
C GLY A 286 3.49 -13.05 16.73
N ILE A 287 3.91 -12.12 17.58
CA ILE A 287 3.69 -12.13 19.03
C ILE A 287 3.02 -10.83 19.50
N ILE A 288 2.03 -10.95 20.38
CA ILE A 288 1.49 -9.87 21.21
C ILE A 288 1.92 -10.09 22.66
N GLU A 289 2.70 -9.16 23.21
CA GLU A 289 3.10 -9.16 24.62
C GLU A 289 2.37 -8.03 25.35
N THR A 290 1.52 -8.39 26.31
CA THR A 290 0.75 -7.40 27.09
C THR A 290 1.41 -7.12 28.43
N PHE A 291 1.79 -5.87 28.66
CA PHE A 291 2.36 -5.38 29.93
C PHE A 291 1.31 -4.58 30.70
N SER A 292 0.31 -5.28 31.24
CA SER A 292 -0.86 -4.64 31.88
C SER A 292 -0.49 -3.69 33.02
N GLY A 293 0.57 -3.97 33.77
CA GLY A 293 1.06 -3.09 34.84
C GLY A 293 1.64 -1.76 34.34
N GLU A 294 2.06 -1.71 33.07
CA GLU A 294 2.67 -0.54 32.44
C GLU A 294 1.72 0.16 31.43
N GLY A 295 0.56 -0.45 31.13
CA GLY A 295 -0.48 0.15 30.30
C GLY A 295 -0.21 0.12 28.79
N PHE A 296 0.64 -0.78 28.31
CA PHE A 296 0.91 -0.96 26.87
C PHE A 296 0.98 -2.44 26.47
N PHE A 297 0.99 -2.67 25.16
CA PHE A 297 1.38 -3.95 24.58
C PHE A 297 2.41 -3.75 23.46
N LEU A 298 3.15 -4.80 23.13
CA LEU A 298 4.05 -4.85 21.97
C LEU A 298 3.45 -5.78 20.91
N ASN A 299 3.56 -5.38 19.66
CA ASN A 299 3.29 -6.22 18.49
C ASN A 299 4.62 -6.46 17.80
N ALA A 300 5.08 -7.70 17.79
CA ALA A 300 6.43 -8.05 17.41
C ALA A 300 6.48 -9.30 16.54
N SER A 301 7.63 -9.51 15.90
CA SER A 301 8.03 -10.81 15.39
C SER A 301 9.37 -11.21 15.98
N MET A 302 9.54 -12.48 16.29
CA MET A 302 10.74 -13.04 16.90
C MET A 302 11.15 -14.32 16.20
N THR A 303 12.43 -14.48 15.95
CA THR A 303 13.02 -15.72 15.41
C THR A 303 13.46 -16.59 16.57
N ILE A 304 12.81 -17.74 16.71
CA ILE A 304 13.04 -18.73 17.76
C ILE A 304 13.71 -19.94 17.12
N ASN A 305 14.94 -20.27 17.54
CA ASN A 305 15.74 -21.34 16.96
C ASN A 305 15.47 -22.70 17.66
N PRO A 306 15.82 -23.82 17.01
CA PRO A 306 15.70 -25.16 17.60
C PRO A 306 16.47 -25.34 18.93
N ASP A 307 17.55 -24.60 19.14
CA ASP A 307 18.32 -24.64 20.39
C ASP A 307 17.70 -23.82 21.53
N GLY A 308 16.53 -23.21 21.30
CA GLY A 308 15.81 -22.37 22.24
C GLY A 308 16.33 -20.93 22.33
N THR A 309 17.29 -20.53 21.48
CA THR A 309 17.77 -19.14 21.43
C THR A 309 16.89 -18.26 20.55
N ASN A 310 16.85 -16.96 20.89
CA ASN A 310 16.29 -15.92 20.04
C ASN A 310 17.42 -15.27 19.23
N SER A 311 17.40 -15.41 17.90
CA SER A 311 18.41 -14.82 17.01
C SER A 311 18.01 -13.45 16.45
N GLY A 312 16.74 -13.04 16.54
CA GLY A 312 16.26 -11.78 15.99
C GLY A 312 14.88 -11.38 16.49
N ARG A 313 14.68 -10.08 16.73
CA ARG A 313 13.39 -9.50 17.08
C ARG A 313 13.13 -8.20 16.35
N TYR A 314 11.89 -8.02 15.91
CA TYR A 314 11.39 -6.77 15.35
C TYR A 314 10.08 -6.36 16.02
N ASP A 315 10.08 -5.19 16.68
CA ASP A 315 8.87 -4.56 17.20
C ASP A 315 8.25 -3.64 16.13
N LYS A 316 6.95 -3.80 15.89
CA LYS A 316 6.19 -3.02 14.91
C LYS A 316 6.27 -1.52 15.19
N LEU A 317 6.60 -0.73 14.18
CA LEU A 317 6.74 0.72 14.30
C LEU A 317 5.49 1.46 13.82
N ARG A 318 4.99 1.16 12.60
CA ARG A 318 3.77 1.79 12.07
C ARG A 318 2.54 1.09 12.63
N ARG A 319 1.97 1.72 13.65
CA ARG A 319 0.74 1.26 14.29
C ARG A 319 -0.49 1.71 13.50
N VAL A 320 -1.54 0.90 13.51
CA VAL A 320 -2.84 1.22 12.91
C VAL A 320 -3.58 2.25 13.77
N PRO A 321 -3.91 3.44 13.24
CA PRO A 321 -4.73 4.40 13.97
C PRO A 321 -6.11 3.82 14.29
N PHE A 322 -6.56 4.04 15.53
CA PHE A 322 -7.81 3.52 16.12
C PHE A 322 -7.88 1.99 16.32
N GLY A 323 -6.95 1.22 15.74
CA GLY A 323 -6.84 -0.23 15.97
C GLY A 323 -5.78 -0.58 17.03
N GLU A 324 -4.59 0.00 16.91
CA GLU A 324 -3.44 -0.26 17.79
C GLU A 324 -3.07 0.94 18.65
N PHE A 325 -3.50 2.15 18.27
CA PHE A 325 -3.40 3.31 19.14
C PHE A 325 -4.56 4.27 18.92
N VAL A 326 -4.91 5.08 19.93
CA VAL A 326 -5.99 6.06 19.80
C VAL A 326 -5.45 7.49 19.72
N PRO A 327 -5.48 8.13 18.53
CA PRO A 327 -5.19 9.56 18.44
C PRO A 327 -6.10 10.37 19.35
N PHE A 328 -5.54 11.27 20.16
CA PHE A 328 -6.30 12.10 21.10
C PHE A 328 -7.18 11.30 22.08
N ARG A 329 -6.71 10.13 22.56
CA ARG A 329 -7.41 9.20 23.47
C ARG A 329 -8.30 9.88 24.51
N GLY A 330 -7.76 10.83 25.28
CA GLY A 330 -8.51 11.52 26.33
C GLY A 330 -9.73 12.34 25.88
N LEU A 331 -9.85 12.68 24.59
CA LEU A 331 -11.04 13.30 23.99
C LEU A 331 -12.01 12.23 23.46
N ILE A 332 -11.50 11.17 22.83
CA ILE A 332 -12.32 10.15 22.16
C ILE A 332 -12.97 9.19 23.16
N GLU A 333 -12.26 8.81 24.22
CA GLU A 333 -12.83 7.96 25.29
C GLU A 333 -14.04 8.60 25.97
N ARG A 334 -14.15 9.94 25.98
CA ARG A 334 -15.31 10.65 26.53
C ARG A 334 -16.58 10.49 25.68
N VAL A 335 -16.43 10.06 24.43
CA VAL A 335 -17.51 10.02 23.43
C VAL A 335 -17.79 8.60 22.93
N ALA A 336 -16.76 7.73 22.88
CA ALA A 336 -16.89 6.37 22.35
C ALA A 336 -15.90 5.38 23.01
N PRO A 337 -15.98 5.12 24.33
CA PRO A 337 -15.03 4.27 25.04
C PRO A 337 -15.08 2.79 24.59
N ASP A 338 -16.26 2.28 24.24
CA ASP A 338 -16.49 0.85 23.98
C ASP A 338 -15.88 0.34 22.65
N PHE A 339 -15.36 1.23 21.81
CA PHE A 339 -14.81 0.91 20.48
C PHE A 339 -13.28 1.04 20.41
N LEU A 340 -12.62 1.31 21.53
CA LEU A 340 -11.19 1.63 21.58
C LEU A 340 -10.38 0.48 22.18
N PRO A 341 -9.14 0.26 21.72
CA PRO A 341 -8.23 -0.66 22.40
C PRO A 341 -7.96 -0.18 23.83
N THR A 342 -7.96 -1.12 24.78
CA THR A 342 -7.76 -0.84 26.21
C THR A 342 -6.39 -0.23 26.48
N ASN A 343 -5.35 -0.76 25.84
CA ASN A 343 -3.98 -0.26 25.90
C ASN A 343 -3.52 0.18 24.51
N ASP A 344 -2.58 1.11 24.44
CA ASP A 344 -1.91 1.47 23.18
C ASP A 344 -0.74 0.52 22.90
N ALA A 345 -0.51 0.19 21.64
CA ALA A 345 0.70 -0.46 21.19
C ALA A 345 1.89 0.49 21.36
N LYS A 346 2.95 0.03 22.00
CA LYS A 346 4.23 0.75 22.06
C LYS A 346 4.96 0.58 20.73
N PRO A 347 5.35 1.67 20.04
CA PRO A 347 6.05 1.55 18.76
C PRO A 347 7.48 1.06 18.97
N GLY A 348 7.94 0.20 18.07
CA GLY A 348 9.36 -0.14 17.94
C GLY A 348 10.23 1.06 17.54
N THR A 349 11.54 0.94 17.75
CA THR A 349 12.51 2.02 17.52
C THR A 349 13.58 1.69 16.47
N GLY A 350 13.69 0.42 16.07
CA GLY A 350 14.75 -0.09 15.22
C GLY A 350 14.50 -0.01 13.71
N PRO A 351 15.53 -0.32 12.90
CA PRO A 351 15.37 -0.59 11.47
C PRO A 351 14.39 -1.74 11.24
N ALA A 352 13.79 -1.78 10.05
CA ALA A 352 12.79 -2.78 9.67
C ALA A 352 13.44 -4.11 9.26
N VAL A 353 14.22 -4.72 10.16
CA VAL A 353 14.96 -5.96 9.92
C VAL A 353 14.81 -6.97 11.06
N ILE A 354 14.99 -8.24 10.73
CA ILE A 354 15.02 -9.37 11.66
C ILE A 354 16.03 -10.41 11.13
N GLU A 355 16.81 -11.02 12.00
CA GLU A 355 17.71 -12.13 11.63
C GLU A 355 16.93 -13.44 11.57
N THR A 356 17.10 -14.22 10.50
CA THR A 356 16.32 -15.46 10.26
C THR A 356 17.15 -16.75 10.38
N GLY A 357 18.42 -16.66 10.77
CA GLY A 357 19.36 -17.78 10.76
C GLY A 357 20.10 -17.95 9.42
N VAL A 358 19.43 -17.67 8.30
CA VAL A 358 20.01 -17.66 6.94
C VAL A 358 20.37 -16.25 6.43
N GLY A 359 20.25 -15.25 7.31
CA GLY A 359 20.65 -13.87 7.07
C GLY A 359 19.61 -12.85 7.54
N THR A 360 19.88 -11.58 7.27
CA THR A 360 18.99 -10.48 7.63
C THR A 360 17.82 -10.41 6.66
N ALA A 361 16.59 -10.52 7.15
CA ALA A 361 15.38 -10.24 6.39
C ALA A 361 14.87 -8.81 6.68
N ALA A 362 14.34 -8.14 5.65
CA ALA A 362 13.49 -6.98 5.85
C ALA A 362 12.13 -7.45 6.36
N ILE A 363 11.50 -6.68 7.25
CA ILE A 363 10.20 -7.05 7.82
C ILE A 363 9.29 -5.84 7.91
N SER A 364 8.04 -6.02 7.48
CA SER A 364 6.97 -5.04 7.61
C SER A 364 5.77 -5.77 8.16
N ILE A 365 5.42 -5.56 9.43
CA ILE A 365 4.29 -6.26 10.04
C ILE A 365 3.00 -5.60 9.55
N SER A 366 2.18 -6.37 8.83
CA SER A 366 0.79 -6.03 8.52
C SER A 366 0.63 -4.69 7.82
N TRP A 367 -0.01 -3.71 8.48
CA TRP A 367 -0.17 -2.31 8.05
C TRP A 367 1.10 -1.65 7.50
N GLU A 368 2.27 -2.07 7.98
CA GLU A 368 3.55 -1.56 7.50
C GLU A 368 3.80 -1.82 6.03
N VAL A 369 3.26 -2.88 5.43
CA VAL A 369 3.52 -3.21 4.02
C VAL A 369 2.94 -2.17 3.06
N PHE A 370 1.90 -1.44 3.48
CA PHE A 370 1.34 -0.33 2.71
C PHE A 370 2.26 0.90 2.72
N HIS A 371 3.19 0.98 3.67
CA HIS A 371 4.11 2.09 3.85
C HIS A 371 5.50 1.70 3.31
N ASP A 372 5.87 2.30 2.18
CA ASP A 372 7.11 1.96 1.48
C ASP A 372 8.38 2.22 2.31
N ASP A 373 8.33 3.16 3.26
CA ASP A 373 9.44 3.49 4.14
C ASP A 373 9.93 2.31 4.99
N ARG A 374 9.04 1.38 5.39
CA ARG A 374 9.46 0.20 6.17
C ARG A 374 10.23 -0.79 5.31
N THR A 375 9.73 -1.15 4.14
CA THR A 375 10.48 -1.96 3.19
C THR A 375 11.80 -1.30 2.83
N TYR A 376 11.83 0.00 2.53
CA TYR A 376 13.08 0.70 2.20
C TYR A 376 14.05 0.74 3.38
N SER A 377 13.55 0.88 4.61
CA SER A 377 14.39 0.78 5.82
C SER A 377 15.01 -0.61 5.94
N GLY A 378 14.25 -1.68 5.69
CA GLY A 378 14.78 -3.05 5.74
C GLY A 378 15.87 -3.29 4.70
N MET A 379 15.61 -2.91 3.44
CA MET A 379 16.59 -3.08 2.35
C MET A 379 17.89 -2.29 2.58
N LYS A 380 17.80 -1.08 3.15
CA LYS A 380 18.99 -0.27 3.49
C LYS A 380 19.82 -0.85 4.64
N ASN A 381 19.25 -1.75 5.43
CA ASN A 381 19.91 -2.39 6.56
C ASN A 381 20.18 -3.88 6.30
N GLY A 382 20.35 -4.28 5.02
CA GLY A 382 20.82 -5.62 4.67
C GLY A 382 19.72 -6.64 4.37
N GLY A 383 18.46 -6.24 4.29
CA GLY A 383 17.36 -7.16 3.97
C GLY A 383 17.55 -7.93 2.66
N LEU A 384 17.69 -9.26 2.78
CA LEU A 384 17.89 -10.19 1.66
C LEU A 384 16.57 -10.74 1.10
N ILE A 385 15.52 -10.70 1.91
CA ILE A 385 14.14 -11.08 1.59
C ILE A 385 13.19 -10.16 2.37
N GLN A 386 11.94 -10.04 1.96
CA GLN A 386 10.93 -9.24 2.68
C GLN A 386 9.88 -10.15 3.33
N LEU A 387 9.69 -10.01 4.64
CA LEU A 387 8.65 -10.68 5.40
C LEU A 387 7.47 -9.73 5.66
N ASN A 388 6.25 -10.25 5.53
CA ASN A 388 5.01 -9.59 5.92
C ASN A 388 4.13 -10.52 6.77
N PRO A 389 4.46 -10.74 8.05
CA PRO A 389 3.50 -11.27 9.01
C PRO A 389 2.32 -10.31 9.10
N THR A 390 1.10 -10.80 8.93
CA THR A 390 -0.10 -9.97 8.95
C THR A 390 -1.29 -10.69 9.57
N ASN A 391 -2.29 -9.92 9.99
CA ASN A 391 -3.54 -10.43 10.52
C ASN A 391 -4.73 -9.88 9.73
N GLY A 392 -5.28 -10.73 8.86
CA GLY A 392 -6.48 -10.45 8.08
C GLY A 392 -7.81 -10.79 8.77
N SER A 393 -7.78 -11.36 9.98
CA SER A 393 -8.96 -11.99 10.59
C SER A 393 -10.07 -11.01 10.95
N SER A 394 -9.73 -9.74 11.22
CA SER A 394 -10.71 -8.74 11.66
C SER A 394 -11.47 -8.07 10.51
N PHE A 395 -11.03 -8.25 9.26
CA PHE A 395 -11.63 -7.57 8.13
C PHE A 395 -12.84 -8.31 7.59
N TRP A 396 -13.91 -7.56 7.32
CA TRP A 396 -15.06 -8.02 6.57
C TRP A 396 -14.80 -7.95 5.05
N LEU A 397 -15.23 -8.97 4.30
CA LEU A 397 -14.93 -9.15 2.86
C LEU A 397 -13.43 -9.32 2.59
N THR A 398 -13.00 -9.16 1.33
CA THR A 398 -11.62 -9.38 0.89
C THR A 398 -10.93 -8.13 0.34
N ILE A 399 -11.55 -6.96 0.48
CA ILE A 399 -11.04 -5.70 -0.12
C ILE A 399 -9.66 -5.35 0.44
N VAL A 400 -9.49 -5.35 1.77
CA VAL A 400 -8.18 -5.02 2.38
C VAL A 400 -7.15 -6.08 2.05
N GLN A 401 -7.51 -7.35 2.17
CA GLN A 401 -6.61 -8.48 1.99
C GLN A 401 -6.10 -8.55 0.55
N THR A 402 -6.95 -8.27 -0.44
CA THR A 402 -6.51 -8.17 -1.84
C THR A 402 -5.66 -6.92 -2.10
N GLN A 403 -5.98 -5.77 -1.49
CA GLN A 403 -5.11 -4.59 -1.57
C GLN A 403 -3.77 -4.77 -0.84
N GLN A 404 -3.73 -5.63 0.16
CA GLN A 404 -2.51 -5.98 0.88
C GLN A 404 -1.60 -6.83 -0.01
N ILE A 405 -2.13 -7.87 -0.67
CA ILE A 405 -1.37 -8.64 -1.67
C ILE A 405 -0.83 -7.69 -2.74
N ALA A 406 -1.65 -6.80 -3.29
CA ALA A 406 -1.20 -5.80 -4.26
C ALA A 406 -0.08 -4.89 -3.72
N SER A 407 -0.11 -4.57 -2.43
CA SER A 407 0.95 -3.78 -1.80
C SER A 407 2.23 -4.61 -1.63
N SER A 408 2.12 -5.88 -1.27
CA SER A 408 3.24 -6.83 -1.23
C SER A 408 3.87 -7.03 -2.62
N GLN A 409 3.08 -7.13 -3.70
CA GLN A 409 3.59 -7.13 -5.08
C GLN A 409 4.40 -5.86 -5.39
N LEU A 410 3.89 -4.69 -5.00
CA LEU A 410 4.62 -3.42 -5.20
C LEU A 410 5.91 -3.37 -4.37
N ARG A 411 5.90 -3.84 -3.12
CA ARG A 411 7.10 -3.93 -2.29
C ARG A 411 8.14 -4.89 -2.90
N ALA A 412 7.71 -5.99 -3.50
CA ALA A 412 8.59 -6.93 -4.20
C ALA A 412 9.31 -6.25 -5.38
N ILE A 413 8.55 -5.56 -6.25
CA ILE A 413 9.08 -4.84 -7.42
C ILE A 413 10.02 -3.70 -7.01
N GLU A 414 9.61 -2.92 -6.01
CA GLU A 414 10.36 -1.78 -5.54
C GLU A 414 11.67 -2.19 -4.89
N SER A 415 11.70 -3.28 -4.14
CA SER A 415 12.91 -3.77 -3.47
C SER A 415 13.76 -4.70 -4.34
N GLY A 416 13.16 -5.33 -5.35
CA GLY A 416 13.77 -6.43 -6.07
C GLY A 416 14.04 -7.65 -5.18
N ARG A 417 13.14 -7.92 -4.22
CA ARG A 417 13.17 -9.06 -3.29
C ARG A 417 11.92 -9.90 -3.42
N TRP A 418 12.06 -11.18 -3.08
CA TRP A 418 10.92 -12.01 -2.75
C TRP A 418 10.18 -11.44 -1.53
N VAL A 419 8.85 -11.54 -1.53
CA VAL A 419 8.00 -11.16 -0.41
C VAL A 419 7.22 -12.37 0.08
N LEU A 420 7.39 -12.69 1.36
CA LEU A 420 6.69 -13.77 2.05
C LEU A 420 5.64 -13.17 2.98
N GLN A 421 4.36 -13.35 2.65
CA GLN A 421 3.25 -12.86 3.45
C GLN A 421 2.57 -14.01 4.18
N ALA A 422 2.42 -13.89 5.50
CA ALA A 422 1.78 -14.89 6.34
C ALA A 422 0.55 -14.28 7.04
N ALA A 423 -0.62 -14.88 6.84
CA ALA A 423 -1.88 -14.47 7.46
C ALA A 423 -2.53 -15.66 8.19
N PRO A 424 -3.22 -15.46 9.33
CA PRO A 424 -3.85 -16.57 10.04
C PRO A 424 -5.13 -17.05 9.35
N THR A 425 -5.91 -16.14 8.76
CA THR A 425 -7.16 -16.44 8.03
C THR A 425 -7.31 -15.63 6.74
N GLY A 426 -6.35 -14.74 6.47
CA GLY A 426 -6.34 -13.88 5.28
C GLY A 426 -5.71 -14.59 4.09
N PHE A 427 -5.02 -13.84 3.24
CA PHE A 427 -4.19 -14.41 2.19
C PHE A 427 -2.74 -14.48 2.68
N SER A 428 -2.19 -15.68 2.72
CA SER A 428 -0.76 -15.94 2.76
C SER A 428 -0.26 -16.12 1.32
N ALA A 429 0.95 -15.66 1.01
CA ALA A 429 1.46 -15.66 -0.35
C ALA A 429 2.98 -15.69 -0.43
N ILE A 430 3.48 -16.32 -1.49
CA ILE A 430 4.87 -16.20 -1.95
C ILE A 430 4.87 -15.35 -3.22
N ILE A 431 5.66 -14.27 -3.23
CA ILE A 431 5.66 -13.26 -4.29
C ILE A 431 7.09 -13.06 -4.80
N GLU A 432 7.27 -13.17 -6.11
CA GLU A 432 8.57 -12.99 -6.79
C GLU A 432 9.04 -11.53 -6.82
N PRO A 433 10.35 -11.28 -7.03
CA PRO A 433 10.94 -9.93 -7.14
C PRO A 433 10.34 -9.04 -8.23
N ASP A 434 9.62 -9.61 -9.20
CA ASP A 434 8.91 -8.87 -10.25
C ASP A 434 7.43 -8.62 -9.90
N GLY A 435 6.97 -9.04 -8.72
CA GLY A 435 5.60 -8.88 -8.26
C GLY A 435 4.66 -10.02 -8.66
N THR A 436 5.13 -11.07 -9.32
CA THR A 436 4.32 -12.26 -9.61
C THR A 436 3.94 -13.00 -8.32
N VAL A 437 2.65 -13.28 -8.14
CA VAL A 437 2.17 -14.11 -7.01
C VAL A 437 2.28 -15.58 -7.43
N VAL A 438 3.28 -16.28 -6.91
CA VAL A 438 3.56 -17.69 -7.26
C VAL A 438 2.47 -18.60 -6.70
N GLU A 439 2.19 -18.43 -5.42
CA GLU A 439 1.21 -19.21 -4.69
C GLU A 439 0.53 -18.35 -3.63
N ARG A 440 -0.75 -18.63 -3.36
CA ARG A 440 -1.54 -17.91 -2.38
C ARG A 440 -2.63 -18.80 -1.79
N THR A 441 -2.84 -18.70 -0.50
CA THR A 441 -3.95 -19.38 0.18
C THR A 441 -5.32 -18.75 -0.15
N GLY A 442 -6.37 -19.51 0.10
CA GLY A 442 -7.74 -19.02 0.29
C GLY A 442 -7.95 -18.32 1.63
N ILE A 443 -9.09 -17.63 1.76
CA ILE A 443 -9.53 -17.10 3.06
C ILE A 443 -9.94 -18.25 3.97
N SER A 444 -9.58 -18.17 5.25
CA SER A 444 -10.01 -19.08 6.32
C SER A 444 -9.54 -20.54 6.21
N GLU A 445 -8.89 -20.95 5.11
CA GLU A 445 -8.32 -22.28 4.99
C GLU A 445 -7.10 -22.46 5.90
N ALA A 446 -6.90 -23.67 6.43
CA ALA A 446 -5.65 -24.06 7.09
C ALA A 446 -4.73 -24.70 6.06
N ARG A 447 -3.52 -24.16 5.88
CA ARG A 447 -2.59 -24.60 4.84
C ARG A 447 -1.16 -24.13 5.10
N VAL A 448 -0.19 -24.96 4.70
CA VAL A 448 1.22 -24.58 4.55
C VAL A 448 1.51 -24.25 3.08
N LEU A 449 2.17 -23.12 2.83
CA LEU A 449 2.81 -22.84 1.54
C LEU A 449 4.31 -23.11 1.69
N GLN A 450 4.89 -23.93 0.81
CA GLN A 450 6.32 -24.17 0.77
C GLN A 450 6.88 -23.78 -0.59
N GLY A 451 8.07 -23.23 -0.63
CA GLY A 451 8.70 -22.87 -1.89
C GLY A 451 10.17 -22.53 -1.74
N GLU A 452 10.90 -22.77 -2.83
CA GLU A 452 12.27 -22.34 -3.02
C GLU A 452 12.26 -20.85 -3.39
N VAL A 453 13.01 -20.01 -2.65
CA VAL A 453 13.07 -18.56 -2.87
C VAL A 453 14.51 -18.05 -2.84
N GLU A 454 14.79 -16.98 -3.57
CA GLU A 454 16.14 -16.43 -3.64
C GLU A 454 16.38 -15.40 -2.53
N LEU A 455 17.52 -15.51 -1.86
CA LEU A 455 18.12 -14.40 -1.13
C LEU A 455 18.77 -13.46 -2.14
N ARG A 456 18.44 -12.17 -2.07
CA ARG A 456 18.88 -11.18 -3.06
C ARG A 456 19.54 -9.99 -2.38
N GLU A 457 20.55 -9.40 -3.01
CA GLU A 457 21.20 -8.18 -2.52
C GLU A 457 21.11 -7.01 -3.51
N GLY A 458 21.67 -5.86 -3.14
CA GLY A 458 21.64 -4.65 -3.97
C GLY A 458 20.39 -3.79 -3.80
N ASN A 459 20.44 -2.55 -4.28
CA ASN A 459 19.37 -1.56 -4.13
C ASN A 459 18.87 -1.09 -5.49
N THR A 460 17.54 -1.06 -5.65
CA THR A 460 16.89 -0.39 -6.77
C THR A 460 16.99 1.13 -6.60
N TRP A 461 16.57 1.90 -7.60
CA TRP A 461 16.44 3.34 -7.44
C TRP A 461 15.31 3.71 -6.47
N ALA A 462 14.23 2.93 -6.40
CA ALA A 462 13.15 3.13 -5.45
C ALA A 462 13.64 3.01 -3.99
N THR A 463 14.37 1.93 -3.65
CA THR A 463 14.91 1.79 -2.28
C THR A 463 15.99 2.84 -1.99
N ARG A 464 16.84 3.16 -2.98
CA ARG A 464 17.94 4.13 -2.79
C ARG A 464 17.43 5.55 -2.56
N PHE A 465 16.58 6.05 -3.45
CA PHE A 465 16.17 7.45 -3.48
C PHE A 465 14.81 7.72 -2.82
N THR A 466 14.05 6.66 -2.54
CA THR A 466 12.71 6.73 -1.93
C THR A 466 11.77 7.64 -2.74
N TRP A 467 10.89 8.38 -2.06
CA TRP A 467 9.88 9.24 -2.67
C TRP A 467 10.44 10.56 -3.23
N TYR A 468 11.68 10.93 -2.88
CA TYR A 468 12.22 12.27 -3.10
C TYR A 468 12.29 12.70 -4.58
N PRO A 469 12.82 11.89 -5.53
CA PRO A 469 12.88 12.29 -6.94
C PRO A 469 11.50 12.56 -7.52
N MET A 470 10.52 11.72 -7.17
CA MET A 470 9.18 11.81 -7.70
C MET A 470 8.43 13.04 -7.17
N PHE A 471 8.69 13.42 -5.92
CA PHE A 471 8.24 14.69 -5.36
C PHE A 471 8.84 15.88 -6.11
N LEU A 472 10.16 15.91 -6.35
CA LEU A 472 10.80 17.03 -7.08
C LEU A 472 10.26 17.17 -8.50
N ILE A 473 10.11 16.06 -9.22
CA ILE A 473 9.51 16.05 -10.57
C ILE A 473 8.08 16.57 -10.52
N ALA A 474 7.28 16.17 -9.54
CA ALA A 474 5.90 16.67 -9.39
C ALA A 474 5.88 18.18 -9.15
N ILE A 475 6.71 18.71 -8.25
CA ILE A 475 6.79 20.15 -8.00
C ILE A 475 7.28 20.92 -9.23
N ALA A 476 8.28 20.42 -9.95
CA ALA A 476 8.79 21.04 -11.17
C ALA A 476 7.73 21.05 -12.29
N ALA A 477 7.03 19.93 -12.50
CA ALA A 477 5.92 19.83 -13.45
C ALA A 477 4.79 20.80 -13.08
N TYR A 478 4.48 20.92 -11.80
CA TYR A 478 3.47 21.84 -11.28
C TYR A 478 3.84 23.31 -11.51
N ALA A 479 5.09 23.69 -11.26
CA ALA A 479 5.60 25.04 -11.52
C ALA A 479 5.60 25.36 -13.02
N CYS A 480 6.05 24.42 -13.86
CA CYS A 480 6.03 24.55 -15.32
C CYS A 480 4.61 24.76 -15.86
N ALA A 481 3.65 23.97 -15.37
CA ALA A 481 2.24 24.09 -15.74
C ALA A 481 1.66 25.48 -15.44
N TRP A 482 2.00 26.07 -14.29
CA TRP A 482 1.56 27.41 -13.91
C TRP A 482 2.25 28.52 -14.72
N ALA A 483 3.53 28.37 -15.04
CA ALA A 483 4.24 29.29 -15.93
C ALA A 483 3.60 29.31 -17.32
N LEU A 484 3.26 28.14 -17.87
CA LEU A 484 2.55 28.01 -19.15
C LEU A 484 1.14 28.62 -19.10
N ALA A 485 0.40 28.39 -18.01
CA ALA A 485 -0.94 28.94 -17.83
C ALA A 485 -0.94 30.48 -17.77
N ARG A 486 0.04 31.09 -17.09
CA ARG A 486 0.19 32.56 -17.01
C ARG A 486 0.53 33.18 -18.36
N ARG A 487 1.41 32.56 -19.15
CA ARG A 487 1.75 33.04 -20.50
C ARG A 487 0.54 33.07 -21.44
N GLN A 488 -0.33 32.06 -21.35
CA GLN A 488 -1.57 32.02 -22.13
C GLN A 488 -2.55 33.12 -21.70
N GLN A 489 -2.63 33.44 -20.41
CA GLN A 489 -3.48 34.54 -19.93
C GLN A 489 -2.95 35.92 -20.35
N GLY A 490 -1.63 36.12 -20.32
CA GLY A 490 -1.00 37.37 -20.77
C GLY A 490 -1.17 37.63 -22.27
N SER A 491 -1.11 36.58 -23.10
CA SER A 491 -1.33 36.66 -24.55
C SER A 491 -2.76 37.02 -24.96
N ILE A 492 -3.74 36.90 -24.07
CA ILE A 492 -5.15 37.26 -24.32
C ILE A 492 -5.44 38.70 -23.87
N SER A 493 -4.54 39.29 -23.07
CA SER A 493 -4.69 40.65 -22.50
C SER A 493 -3.89 41.74 -23.23
N GLU A 494 -3.13 41.40 -24.27
CA GLU A 494 -2.53 42.41 -25.16
C GLU A 494 -3.49 42.69 -26.33
N PRO A 495 -3.96 43.95 -26.50
CA PRO A 495 -4.94 44.34 -27.52
C PRO A 495 -4.39 44.36 -28.95
#